data_AF-A0A1G8JZ12-F1
#
_entry.id   AF-A0A1G8JZ12-F1
#
_cell.length_a   1.000
_cell.length_b   1.000
_cell.length_c   1.000
_cell.angle_alpha   90.00
_cell.angle_beta   90.00
_cell.angle_gamma   90.00
#
_symmetry.space_group_name_H-M   'P 1'
#
loop_
_entity.id
_entity.type
_entity.pdbx_description
1 polymer ?
#
loop_
_entity_poly.entity_id
_entity_poly.type
_entity_poly.pdbx_seq_one_letter_code
_entity_poly.pdbx_strand_id
1 'polypeptide(L)'
;MVRAMLSDFPVTVEQPVVWGEIDANGHVNNIWYFRYVENVRVELYRRIGKYDESVAGGVTIVVASTACRFKAPLGFGDVVVTGVKIDAIGVDRFSTSYQVVRKADGAVAAEAEAELVCFDPVRRVKTDIPAPLRQRLAALCPASS
;
A
#
# COMPACT_ATOMS: atom_id res chain seq x y z
N MET A 1 -4.37 -16.72 -12.21
CA MET A 1 -3.10 -16.00 -12.42
C MET A 1 -2.91 -14.88 -11.39
N VAL A 2 -3.79 -13.87 -11.33
CA VAL A 2 -3.70 -12.78 -10.31
C VAL A 2 -3.54 -13.28 -8.87
N ARG A 3 -4.33 -14.29 -8.47
CA ARG A 3 -4.26 -14.87 -7.11
C ARG A 3 -2.88 -15.45 -6.76
N ALA A 4 -2.15 -15.99 -7.74
CA ALA A 4 -0.80 -16.51 -7.51
C ALA A 4 0.21 -15.37 -7.32
N MET A 5 0.02 -14.26 -8.02
CA MET A 5 0.88 -13.08 -7.90
C MET A 5 0.65 -12.33 -6.59
N LEU A 6 -0.54 -12.44 -6.01
CA LEU A 6 -0.93 -11.72 -4.78
C LEU A 6 -1.16 -12.65 -3.58
N SER A 7 -0.61 -13.88 -3.59
CA SER A 7 -0.85 -14.86 -2.52
C SER A 7 -0.42 -14.36 -1.14
N ASP A 8 0.64 -13.56 -1.10
CA ASP A 8 1.28 -13.09 0.13
C ASP A 8 0.83 -11.68 0.52
N PHE A 9 -0.18 -11.14 -0.18
CA PHE A 9 -0.70 -9.79 0.03
C PHE A 9 -2.08 -9.88 0.71
N PRO A 10 -2.16 -9.75 2.04
CA PRO A 10 -3.40 -9.97 2.79
C PRO A 10 -4.49 -8.93 2.50
N VAL A 11 -4.10 -7.79 1.93
CA VAL A 11 -5.01 -6.72 1.55
C VAL A 11 -4.84 -6.43 0.06
N THR A 12 -5.95 -6.46 -0.66
CA THR A 12 -6.00 -6.17 -2.09
C THR A 12 -7.16 -5.25 -2.41
N VAL A 13 -6.96 -4.37 -3.39
CA VAL A 13 -8.00 -3.52 -3.96
C VAL A 13 -8.00 -3.68 -5.48
N GLU A 14 -9.18 -3.84 -6.06
CA GLU A 14 -9.39 -3.88 -7.51
C GLU A 14 -10.01 -2.56 -7.97
N GLN A 15 -9.49 -1.99 -9.07
CA GLN A 15 -10.05 -0.77 -9.67
C GLN A 15 -9.77 -0.70 -11.18
N PRO A 16 -10.64 -0.05 -11.96
CA PRO A 16 -10.40 0.19 -13.39
C PRO A 16 -9.39 1.32 -13.60
N VAL A 17 -8.62 1.23 -14.68
CA VAL A 17 -7.82 2.34 -15.20
C VAL A 17 -8.74 3.31 -15.92
N VAL A 18 -8.74 4.59 -15.51
CA VAL A 18 -9.60 5.62 -16.09
C VAL A 18 -8.85 6.47 -17.13
N TRP A 19 -9.58 7.07 -18.07
CA TRP A 19 -9.00 7.79 -19.20
C TRP A 19 -8.02 8.90 -18.78
N GLY A 20 -8.31 9.61 -17.69
CA GLY A 20 -7.45 10.69 -17.18
C GLY A 20 -6.11 10.22 -16.61
N GLU A 21 -5.85 8.92 -16.56
CA GLU A 21 -4.58 8.34 -16.09
C GLU A 21 -3.54 8.18 -17.20
N ILE A 22 -4.00 8.26 -18.46
CA ILE A 22 -3.18 8.06 -19.65
C ILE A 22 -2.44 9.34 -20.00
N ASP A 23 -1.13 9.25 -20.20
CA ASP A 23 -0.32 10.38 -20.67
C ASP A 23 -0.11 10.38 -22.19
N ALA A 24 0.68 11.34 -22.67
CA ALA A 24 0.98 11.53 -24.09
C ALA A 24 1.65 10.30 -24.75
N ASN A 25 2.21 9.38 -23.97
CA ASN A 25 2.83 8.15 -24.49
C ASN A 25 1.82 6.99 -24.63
N GLY A 26 0.53 7.23 -24.39
CA GLY A 26 -0.55 6.26 -24.63
C GLY A 26 -0.69 5.18 -23.56
N HIS A 27 -0.03 5.33 -22.40
CA HIS A 27 -0.12 4.41 -21.27
C HIS A 27 -0.36 5.19 -19.97
N VAL A 28 -0.68 4.48 -18.89
CA VAL A 28 -0.81 5.07 -17.56
C VAL A 28 0.49 5.77 -17.16
N ASN A 29 0.39 7.04 -16.79
CA ASN A 29 1.54 7.80 -16.30
C ASN A 29 2.12 7.17 -15.04
N ASN A 30 3.44 7.25 -14.88
CA ASN A 30 4.15 6.70 -13.73
C ASN A 30 3.63 7.22 -12.37
N ILE A 31 3.08 8.44 -12.31
CA ILE A 31 2.55 9.02 -11.06
C ILE A 31 1.30 8.28 -10.55
N TRP A 32 0.49 7.71 -11.45
CA TRP A 32 -0.77 7.05 -11.09
C TRP A 32 -0.57 5.72 -10.38
N TYR A 33 0.55 5.04 -10.60
CA TYR A 33 0.90 3.83 -9.83
C TYR A 33 1.02 4.13 -8.33
N PHE A 34 1.52 5.31 -7.95
CA PHE A 34 1.55 5.72 -6.54
C PHE A 34 0.14 5.95 -5.97
N ARG A 35 -0.83 6.34 -6.80
CA ARG A 35 -2.25 6.44 -6.40
C ARG A 35 -2.87 5.06 -6.21
N TYR A 36 -2.52 4.08 -7.03
CA TYR A 36 -2.97 2.70 -6.83
C TYR A 36 -2.44 2.12 -5.51
N VAL A 37 -1.15 2.33 -5.25
CA VAL A 37 -0.47 1.96 -3.99
C VAL A 37 -1.09 2.69 -2.79
N GLU A 38 -1.41 3.97 -2.93
CA GLU A 38 -2.09 4.73 -1.89
C GLU A 38 -3.48 4.19 -1.59
N ASN A 39 -4.26 3.83 -2.61
CA ASN A 39 -5.62 3.34 -2.41
C ASN A 39 -5.64 2.03 -1.62
N VAL A 40 -4.80 1.04 -1.97
CA VAL A 40 -4.73 -0.19 -1.19
C VAL A 40 -4.21 0.05 0.23
N ARG A 41 -3.32 1.04 0.43
CA ARG A 41 -2.84 1.44 1.75
C ARG A 41 -3.95 2.04 2.61
N VAL A 42 -4.91 2.75 2.04
CA VAL A 42 -6.10 3.22 2.77
C VAL A 42 -6.95 2.04 3.25
N GLU A 43 -7.11 1.00 2.45
CA GLU A 43 -7.79 -0.22 2.90
C GLU A 43 -7.00 -0.95 4.01
N LEU A 44 -5.67 -0.98 3.93
CA LEU A 44 -4.83 -1.46 5.03
C LEU A 44 -5.07 -0.65 6.31
N TYR A 45 -5.08 0.69 6.22
CA TYR A 45 -5.37 1.58 7.34
C TYR A 45 -6.72 1.31 8.00
N ARG A 46 -7.75 1.03 7.19
CA ARG A 46 -9.07 0.66 7.69
C ARG A 46 -9.02 -0.64 8.49
N ARG A 47 -8.31 -1.65 7.99
CA ARG A 47 -8.20 -2.97 8.65
C ARG A 47 -7.39 -2.94 9.93
N ILE A 48 -6.34 -2.13 10.00
CA ILE A 48 -5.54 -1.97 11.22
C ILE A 48 -6.16 -1.02 12.25
N GLY A 49 -7.31 -0.42 11.95
CA GLY A 49 -7.98 0.51 12.85
C GLY A 49 -7.27 1.85 12.98
N LYS A 50 -6.55 2.33 11.94
CA LYS A 50 -5.82 3.61 11.99
C LYS A 50 -6.75 4.80 12.36
N TYR A 51 -8.01 4.75 11.94
CA TYR A 51 -8.99 5.82 12.19
C TYR A 51 -9.80 5.62 13.49
N ASP A 52 -9.50 4.57 14.25
CA ASP A 52 -10.10 4.32 15.56
C ASP A 52 -9.17 4.90 16.64
N GLU A 53 -9.63 5.90 17.38
CA GLU A 53 -8.86 6.58 18.41
C GLU A 53 -8.39 5.63 19.52
N SER A 54 -9.16 4.59 19.83
CA SER A 54 -8.78 3.58 20.82
C SER A 54 -7.60 2.71 20.36
N VAL A 55 -7.35 2.67 19.05
CA VAL A 55 -6.26 1.92 18.44
C VAL A 55 -5.06 2.82 18.12
N ALA A 56 -5.31 3.98 17.51
CA ALA A 56 -4.29 4.92 17.07
C ALA A 56 -3.76 5.83 18.19
N GLY A 57 -4.52 6.04 19.27
CA GLY A 57 -4.07 6.82 20.43
C GLY A 57 -3.51 8.21 20.06
N GLY A 58 -4.19 8.91 19.16
CA GLY A 58 -3.82 10.26 18.70
C GLY A 58 -2.63 10.35 17.75
N VAL A 59 -1.98 9.23 17.39
CA VAL A 59 -0.89 9.25 16.40
C VAL A 59 -1.42 9.17 14.98
N THR A 60 -0.72 9.82 14.04
CA THR A 60 -0.96 9.63 12.61
C THR A 60 0.17 8.83 11.97
N ILE A 61 -0.12 8.25 10.81
CA ILE A 61 0.86 7.51 10.00
C ILE A 61 1.22 8.36 8.79
N VAL A 62 2.51 8.63 8.62
CA VAL A 62 3.07 9.44 7.54
C VAL A 62 3.99 8.57 6.68
N VAL A 63 3.91 8.73 5.35
CA VAL A 63 4.84 8.07 4.42
C VAL A 63 6.17 8.81 4.48
N ALA A 64 7.23 8.15 4.94
CA ALA A 64 8.57 8.71 5.03
C ALA A 64 9.35 8.56 3.72
N SER A 65 9.13 7.45 3.00
CA SER A 65 9.71 7.21 1.68
C SER A 65 8.81 6.29 0.86
N THR A 66 8.92 6.37 -0.46
CA THR A 66 8.29 5.41 -1.37
C THR A 66 9.10 5.27 -2.66
N ALA A 67 9.15 4.06 -3.22
CA ALA A 67 9.77 3.76 -4.49
C ALA A 67 8.87 2.85 -5.31
N CYS A 68 8.97 2.92 -6.64
CA CYS A 68 8.17 2.11 -7.56
C CYS A 68 9.03 1.69 -8.75
N ARG A 69 8.93 0.41 -9.10
CA ARG A 69 9.55 -0.21 -10.28
C ARG A 69 8.46 -0.58 -11.26
N PHE A 70 8.43 0.11 -12.39
CA PHE A 70 7.48 -0.13 -13.48
C PHE A 70 7.98 -1.29 -14.36
N LYS A 71 7.14 -2.30 -14.58
CA LYS A 71 7.49 -3.57 -15.24
C LYS A 71 6.73 -3.79 -16.54
N ALA A 72 5.46 -3.40 -16.59
CA ALA A 72 4.62 -3.53 -17.78
C ALA A 72 3.65 -2.33 -17.86
N PRO A 73 3.43 -1.76 -19.07
CA PRO A 73 2.60 -0.57 -19.23
C PRO A 73 1.11 -0.91 -19.15
N LEU A 74 0.34 -0.18 -18.35
CA LEU A 74 -1.12 -0.28 -18.29
C LEU A 74 -1.79 0.68 -19.29
N GLY A 75 -2.96 0.30 -19.80
CA GLY A 75 -3.75 1.08 -20.73
C GLY A 75 -5.17 1.38 -20.24
N PHE A 76 -5.85 2.30 -20.93
CA PHE A 76 -7.24 2.60 -20.64
C PHE A 76 -8.12 1.35 -20.82
N GLY A 77 -9.02 1.11 -19.86
CA GLY A 77 -9.89 -0.07 -19.85
C GLY A 77 -9.27 -1.30 -19.19
N ASP A 78 -7.97 -1.27 -18.83
CA ASP A 78 -7.41 -2.30 -17.95
C ASP A 78 -8.09 -2.26 -16.57
N VAL A 79 -8.14 -3.41 -15.92
CA VAL A 79 -8.48 -3.52 -14.49
C VAL A 79 -7.23 -3.93 -13.75
N VAL A 80 -6.88 -3.18 -12.70
CA VAL A 80 -5.72 -3.47 -11.84
C VAL A 80 -6.17 -4.03 -10.51
N VAL A 81 -5.44 -5.01 -10.00
CA VAL A 81 -5.53 -5.50 -8.63
C VAL A 81 -4.22 -5.15 -7.93
N THR A 82 -4.29 -4.30 -6.92
CA THR A 82 -3.12 -3.88 -6.15
C THR A 82 -3.15 -4.56 -4.79
N GLY A 83 -2.08 -5.25 -4.43
CA GLY A 83 -1.89 -5.83 -3.11
C GLY A 83 -0.94 -5.00 -2.24
N VAL A 84 -1.11 -5.08 -0.92
CA VAL A 84 -0.15 -4.58 0.08
C VAL A 84 0.08 -5.63 1.17
N LYS A 85 1.34 -5.73 1.60
CA LYS A 85 1.76 -6.47 2.79
C LYS A 85 2.68 -5.63 3.66
N ILE A 86 2.74 -5.95 4.95
CA ILE A 86 3.69 -5.37 5.90
C ILE A 86 4.91 -6.29 5.94
N ASP A 87 6.10 -5.73 5.74
CA ASP A 87 7.34 -6.52 5.69
C ASP A 87 8.05 -6.56 7.05
N ALA A 88 8.11 -5.42 7.74
CA ALA A 88 8.75 -5.29 9.05
C ALA A 88 8.09 -4.21 9.90
N ILE A 89 8.12 -4.41 11.23
CA ILE A 89 7.59 -3.46 12.22
C ILE A 89 8.71 -3.10 13.19
N GLY A 90 9.15 -1.85 13.15
CA GLY A 90 10.12 -1.26 14.09
C GLY A 90 9.47 -0.61 15.31
N VAL A 91 10.19 0.29 15.97
CA VAL A 91 9.69 1.01 17.15
C VAL A 91 8.69 2.11 16.76
N ASP A 92 9.11 3.01 15.87
CA ASP A 92 8.38 4.21 15.41
C ASP A 92 7.88 4.10 13.96
N ARG A 93 8.10 2.95 13.32
CA ARG A 93 7.92 2.76 11.87
C ARG A 93 7.59 1.35 11.46
N PHE A 94 7.10 1.20 10.23
CA PHE A 94 6.94 -0.09 9.57
C PHE A 94 7.14 0.06 8.06
N SER A 95 7.59 -1.01 7.39
CA SER A 95 7.75 -1.06 5.94
C SER A 95 6.64 -1.87 5.29
N THR A 96 6.31 -1.50 4.05
CA THR A 96 5.28 -2.16 3.25
C THR A 96 5.75 -2.38 1.83
N SER A 97 5.37 -3.52 1.28
CA SER A 97 5.57 -3.89 -0.13
C SER A 97 4.22 -3.96 -0.83
N TYR A 98 4.23 -3.59 -2.11
CA TYR A 98 3.06 -3.52 -2.95
C TYR A 98 3.32 -4.17 -4.29
N GLN A 99 2.25 -4.72 -4.86
CA GLN A 99 2.29 -5.26 -6.21
C GLN A 99 1.03 -4.87 -6.97
N VAL A 100 1.21 -4.27 -8.15
CA VAL A 100 0.13 -3.87 -9.06
C VAL A 100 0.06 -4.89 -10.18
N VAL A 101 -1.06 -5.61 -10.28
CA VAL A 101 -1.24 -6.71 -11.22
C VAL A 101 -2.39 -6.40 -12.18
N ARG A 102 -2.16 -6.55 -13.48
CA ARG A 102 -3.23 -6.45 -14.47
C ARG A 102 -4.11 -7.68 -14.39
N LYS A 103 -5.43 -7.47 -14.30
CA LYS A 103 -6.39 -8.56 -14.07
C LYS A 103 -6.51 -9.50 -15.27
N ALA A 104 -6.44 -8.96 -16.48
CA ALA A 104 -6.71 -9.69 -17.72
C ALA A 104 -5.75 -10.88 -17.95
N ASP A 105 -4.47 -10.68 -17.68
CA ASP A 105 -3.40 -11.65 -17.98
C ASP A 105 -2.53 -11.97 -16.76
N GLY A 106 -2.75 -11.32 -15.61
CA GLY A 106 -1.95 -11.49 -14.41
C GLY A 106 -0.55 -10.89 -14.50
N ALA A 107 -0.26 -10.03 -15.49
CA ALA A 107 1.03 -9.38 -15.60
C ALA A 107 1.28 -8.46 -14.41
N VAL A 108 2.46 -8.55 -13.79
CA VAL A 108 2.90 -7.59 -12.78
C VAL A 108 3.28 -6.31 -13.50
N ALA A 109 2.45 -5.27 -13.34
CA ALA A 109 2.65 -3.97 -13.94
C ALA A 109 3.65 -3.12 -13.15
N ALA A 110 3.65 -3.23 -11.82
CA ALA A 110 4.62 -2.57 -10.96
C ALA A 110 4.82 -3.29 -9.62
N GLU A 111 6.01 -3.09 -9.05
CA GLU A 111 6.36 -3.41 -7.67
C GLU A 111 6.69 -2.11 -6.96
N ALA A 112 6.18 -1.89 -5.75
CA ALA A 112 6.47 -0.68 -4.99
C ALA A 112 6.75 -0.99 -3.53
N GLU A 113 7.39 -0.05 -2.85
CA GLU A 113 7.70 -0.12 -1.43
C GLU A 113 7.45 1.24 -0.78
N ALA A 114 7.17 1.23 0.52
CA ALA A 114 7.09 2.45 1.33
C ALA A 114 7.53 2.20 2.78
N GLU A 115 8.26 3.16 3.34
CA GLU A 115 8.48 3.27 4.78
C GLU A 115 7.44 4.23 5.38
N LEU A 116 6.79 3.80 6.47
CA LEU A 116 5.77 4.57 7.18
C LEU A 116 6.21 4.80 8.62
N VAL A 117 6.00 6.02 9.12
CA VAL A 117 6.35 6.42 10.49
C VAL A 117 5.12 6.87 11.26
N CYS A 118 5.09 6.57 12.55
CA CYS A 118 4.12 7.16 13.48
C CYS A 118 4.57 8.56 13.89
N PHE A 119 3.62 9.49 13.92
CA PHE A 119 3.86 10.90 14.12
C PHE A 119 2.83 11.49 15.07
N ASP A 120 3.29 12.24 16.07
CA ASP A 120 2.44 13.03 16.97
C ASP A 120 2.13 14.36 16.27
N PRO A 121 0.88 14.60 15.83
CA PRO A 121 0.53 15.81 15.08
C PRO A 121 0.52 17.08 15.95
N VAL A 122 0.38 16.94 17.28
CA VAL A 122 0.36 18.07 18.21
C VAL A 122 1.78 18.54 18.50
N ARG A 123 2.67 17.62 18.87
CA ARG A 123 4.07 17.94 19.16
C ARG A 123 4.93 18.06 17.90
N ARG A 124 4.43 17.58 16.76
CA ARG A 124 5.10 17.56 15.46
C ARG A 124 6.42 16.78 15.47
N VAL A 125 6.44 15.63 16.14
CA VAL A 125 7.60 14.74 16.24
C VAL A 125 7.23 13.30 15.91
N LYS A 126 8.22 12.49 15.52
CA LYS A 126 8.04 11.03 15.43
C LYS A 126 7.75 10.46 16.82
N THR A 127 6.95 9.41 16.86
CA THR A 127 6.59 8.71 18.09
C THR A 127 6.49 7.21 17.85
N ASP A 128 6.60 6.45 18.92
CA ASP A 128 6.46 4.99 18.89
C ASP A 128 5.08 4.58 18.38
N ILE A 129 5.03 3.41 17.74
CA ILE A 129 3.77 2.79 17.34
C ILE A 129 3.01 2.36 18.61
N PRO A 130 1.76 2.86 18.83
CA PRO A 130 0.93 2.45 19.95
C PRO A 130 0.75 0.93 20.02
N ALA A 131 0.73 0.36 21.22
CA ALA A 131 0.63 -1.09 21.41
C ALA A 131 -0.60 -1.73 20.72
N PRO A 132 -1.83 -1.15 20.77
CA PRO A 132 -2.96 -1.69 20.03
C PRO A 132 -2.75 -1.71 18.52
N LEU A 133 -2.22 -0.61 17.95
CA LEU A 133 -1.91 -0.52 16.52
C LEU A 133 -0.82 -1.52 16.11
N ARG A 134 0.24 -1.68 16.93
CA ARG A 134 1.30 -2.67 16.71
C ARG A 134 0.75 -4.09 16.62
N GLN A 135 -0.20 -4.46 17.50
CA GLN A 135 -0.84 -5.77 17.47
C GLN A 135 -1.65 -5.97 16.17
N ARG A 136 -2.38 -4.95 15.73
CA ARG A 136 -3.14 -4.99 14.47
C ARG A 136 -2.25 -5.10 13.24
N LEU A 137 -1.12 -4.39 13.23
CA LEU A 137 -0.10 -4.50 12.18
C LEU A 137 0.48 -5.91 12.13
N ALA A 138 0.89 -6.46 13.28
CA ALA A 138 1.48 -7.80 13.36
C ALA A 138 0.52 -8.90 12.90
N ALA A 139 -0.78 -8.76 13.17
CA ALA A 139 -1.80 -9.70 12.71
C ALA A 139 -1.99 -9.72 11.18
N LEU A 140 -1.51 -8.69 10.46
CA LEU A 140 -1.53 -8.59 9.00
C LEU A 140 -0.13 -8.80 8.38
N CYS A 141 0.90 -9.07 9.18
CA CYS A 141 2.16 -9.54 8.62
C CYS A 141 1.96 -10.97 8.09
N PRO A 142 2.44 -11.30 6.88
CA PRO A 142 2.54 -12.70 6.45
C PRO A 142 3.34 -13.49 7.49
N ALA A 143 2.93 -14.73 7.78
CA ALA A 143 3.72 -15.61 8.62
C ALA A 143 5.13 -15.73 8.01
N SER A 144 6.17 -15.50 8.80
CA SER A 144 7.54 -15.70 8.37
C SER A 144 7.70 -17.16 7.95
N SER A 145 7.92 -17.39 6.65
CA SER A 145 8.31 -18.69 6.11
C SER A 145 9.64 -19.16 6.70
#